data_AF-K9G0C4-F1
#
_entry.id   AF-K9G0C4-F1
#
_cell.length_a   1.000
_cell.length_b   1.000
_cell.length_c   1.000
_cell.angle_alpha   90.00
_cell.angle_beta   90.00
_cell.angle_gamma   90.00
#
_symmetry.space_group_name_H-M   'P 1'
#
loop_
_entity.id
_entity.type
_entity.pdbx_description
1 polymer ?
#
loop_
_entity_poly.entity_id
_entity_poly.type
_entity_poly.pdbx_seq_one_letter_code
_entity_poly.pdbx_strand_id
1 'polypeptide(L)'
;MSYYISIHHGPGVDESPENIWVNITFTPRQHFYLRTDGALIFYIIERIRERKFELGRDPKDRHHRWCISIPVSKSHRTMDGVVADAFQLAEWYKVQILNGNASINRELLFDRKPYEEGKECCKDDICDRILHPEWWSKDSSPDTSQDS
;
A
#
# COMPACT_ATOMS: atom_id res chain seq x y z
N MET A 1 1.89 -8.10 -15.11
CA MET A 1 2.36 -7.34 -13.93
C MET A 1 1.13 -6.82 -13.23
N SER A 2 0.98 -7.11 -11.94
CA SER A 2 -0.17 -6.62 -11.17
C SER A 2 0.21 -5.32 -10.49
N TYR A 3 -0.55 -4.27 -10.78
CA TYR A 3 -0.31 -2.91 -10.30
C TYR A 3 -0.99 -2.70 -8.95
N TYR A 4 -0.33 -1.98 -8.04
CA TYR A 4 -0.89 -1.64 -6.74
C TYR A 4 -2.07 -0.68 -6.86
N ILE A 5 -2.07 0.22 -7.85
CA ILE A 5 -3.24 1.00 -8.23
C ILE A 5 -3.58 0.62 -9.68
N SER A 6 -4.75 0.04 -9.89
CA SER A 6 -5.19 -0.42 -11.20
C SER A 6 -6.30 0.48 -11.72
N ILE A 7 -6.11 1.03 -12.92
CA ILE A 7 -7.16 1.77 -13.65
C ILE A 7 -7.98 0.75 -14.46
N HIS A 8 -9.29 0.72 -14.25
CA HIS A 8 -10.19 -0.22 -14.91
C HIS A 8 -10.58 0.25 -16.32
N HIS A 9 -10.61 1.57 -16.53
CA HIS A 9 -11.08 2.18 -17.77
C HIS A 9 -10.21 3.39 -18.15
N GLY A 10 -9.59 3.35 -19.34
CA GLY A 10 -8.80 4.46 -19.89
C GLY A 10 -7.30 4.19 -19.98
N PRO A 11 -6.52 5.17 -20.46
CA PRO A 11 -5.06 5.05 -20.48
C PRO A 11 -4.54 4.97 -19.05
N GLY A 12 -3.66 4.01 -18.80
CA GLY A 12 -2.93 3.90 -17.53
C GLY A 12 -1.96 5.06 -17.33
N VAL A 13 -1.15 4.96 -16.28
CA VAL A 13 -0.14 5.98 -15.98
C VAL A 13 1.16 5.65 -16.70
N ASP A 14 1.90 6.69 -17.08
CA ASP A 14 3.23 6.51 -17.64
C ASP A 14 4.19 5.96 -16.57
N GLU A 15 4.65 4.73 -16.77
CA GLU A 15 5.64 4.05 -15.92
C GLU A 15 6.98 3.90 -16.65
N SER A 16 7.30 4.81 -17.56
CA SER A 16 8.56 4.80 -18.30
C SER A 16 9.75 4.62 -17.35
N PRO A 17 10.78 3.83 -17.74
CA PRO A 17 11.98 3.59 -16.92
C PRO A 17 12.74 4.87 -16.55
N GLU A 18 12.44 5.97 -17.23
CA GLU A 18 13.01 7.26 -16.94
C GLU A 18 12.42 7.90 -15.68
N ASN A 19 11.22 7.52 -15.25
CA ASN A 19 10.53 8.11 -14.12
C ASN A 19 11.27 7.91 -12.80
N ILE A 20 11.09 8.90 -11.93
CA ILE A 20 11.48 8.81 -10.52
C ILE A 20 10.26 8.27 -9.77
N TRP A 21 10.49 7.41 -8.78
CA TRP A 21 9.43 6.80 -8.00
C TRP A 21 9.37 7.41 -6.61
N VAL A 22 8.20 7.92 -6.27
CA VAL A 22 7.85 8.31 -4.90
C VAL A 22 7.31 7.07 -4.20
N ASN A 23 8.12 6.51 -3.31
CA ASN A 23 7.81 5.28 -2.58
C ASN A 23 7.27 5.63 -1.19
N ILE A 24 6.04 5.24 -0.94
CA ILE A 24 5.35 5.49 0.34
C ILE A 24 5.20 4.16 1.04
N THR A 25 5.78 4.05 2.24
CA THR A 25 5.69 2.85 3.07
C THR A 25 4.59 2.97 4.10
N PHE A 26 4.00 1.83 4.45
CA PHE A 26 2.99 1.70 5.47
C PHE A 26 3.53 0.83 6.60
N THR A 27 3.07 1.12 7.80
CA THR A 27 3.31 0.27 8.98
C THR A 27 2.19 -0.76 9.10
N PRO A 28 2.46 -1.91 9.74
CA PRO A 28 1.42 -2.91 10.02
C PRO A 28 0.22 -2.34 10.77
N ARG A 29 0.46 -1.36 11.65
CA ARG A 29 -0.63 -0.69 12.41
C ARG A 29 -1.53 0.15 11.50
N GLN A 30 -1.00 0.71 10.42
CA GLN A 30 -1.78 1.52 9.48
C GLN A 30 -2.71 0.67 8.61
N HIS A 31 -2.39 -0.60 8.36
CA HIS A 31 -3.31 -1.53 7.66
C HIS A 31 -4.72 -1.51 8.28
N PHE A 32 -4.81 -1.59 9.61
CA PHE A 32 -6.08 -1.60 10.32
C PHE A 32 -6.96 -0.38 10.08
N TYR A 33 -6.34 0.79 9.90
CA TYR A 33 -7.05 2.06 9.72
C TYR A 33 -7.28 2.42 8.25
N LEU A 34 -6.58 1.76 7.32
CA LEU A 34 -6.61 2.02 5.88
C LEU A 34 -7.38 0.92 5.12
N ARG A 35 -8.56 0.55 5.65
CA ARG A 35 -9.38 -0.56 5.14
C ARG A 35 -10.14 -0.27 3.83
N THR A 36 -10.15 0.98 3.37
CA THR A 36 -10.78 1.36 2.10
C THR A 36 -9.76 2.03 1.19
N ASP A 37 -9.97 1.90 -0.12
CA ASP A 37 -9.12 2.57 -1.12
C ASP A 37 -9.16 4.09 -0.97
N GLY A 38 -10.30 4.63 -0.55
CA GLY A 38 -10.45 6.03 -0.15
C GLY A 38 -9.52 6.42 1.00
N ALA A 39 -9.50 5.65 2.10
CA ALA A 39 -8.61 5.94 3.23
C ALA A 39 -7.13 5.83 2.82
N LEU A 40 -6.78 4.84 2.01
CA LEU A 40 -5.43 4.65 1.49
C LEU A 40 -4.97 5.83 0.63
N ILE A 41 -5.80 6.29 -0.31
CA ILE A 41 -5.40 7.39 -1.19
C ILE A 41 -5.29 8.71 -0.43
N PHE A 42 -6.14 8.96 0.56
CA PHE A 42 -5.98 10.12 1.45
C PHE A 42 -4.67 10.04 2.25
N TYR A 43 -4.32 8.87 2.78
CA TYR A 43 -3.05 8.70 3.49
C TYR A 43 -1.85 8.96 2.57
N ILE A 44 -1.86 8.43 1.35
CA ILE A 44 -0.83 8.67 0.32
C ILE A 44 -0.64 10.17 0.09
N ILE A 45 -1.73 10.89 -0.15
CA ILE A 45 -1.76 12.35 -0.37
C ILE A 45 -1.12 13.07 0.81
N GLU A 46 -1.46 12.71 2.05
CA GLU A 46 -0.87 13.32 3.25
C GLU A 46 0.62 13.00 3.40
N ARG A 47 1.06 11.78 3.07
CA ARG A 47 2.51 11.43 3.08
C ARG A 47 3.30 12.24 2.06
N ILE A 48 2.74 12.50 0.88
CA ILE A 48 3.36 13.37 -0.14
C ILE A 48 3.45 14.81 0.38
N ARG A 49 2.35 15.35 0.93
CA ARG A 49 2.31 16.70 1.51
C ARG A 49 3.33 16.90 2.63
N GLU A 50 3.43 15.91 3.52
CA GLU A 50 4.38 15.92 4.64
C GLU A 50 5.82 15.58 4.23
N ARG A 51 6.07 15.28 2.94
CA ARG A 51 7.37 14.82 2.42
C ARG A 51 7.89 13.56 3.11
N LYS A 52 6.98 12.68 3.53
CA LYS A 52 7.27 11.39 4.18
C LYS A 52 7.22 10.26 3.16
N PHE A 53 8.21 10.24 2.29
CA PHE A 53 8.38 9.22 1.25
C PHE A 53 9.87 9.07 0.91
N GLU A 54 10.19 8.03 0.14
CA GLU A 54 11.53 7.79 -0.37
C GLU A 54 11.55 7.89 -1.89
N LEU A 55 12.53 8.60 -2.44
CA LEU A 55 12.74 8.63 -3.88
C LEU A 55 13.60 7.45 -4.32
N GLY A 56 13.21 6.83 -5.43
CA GLY A 56 13.94 5.73 -6.05
C GLY A 56 13.94 5.80 -7.56
N ARG A 57 14.90 5.12 -8.19
CA ARG A 57 14.87 4.87 -9.65
C ARG A 57 13.97 3.70 -10.01
N ASP A 58 13.67 2.85 -9.02
CA ASP A 58 12.82 1.69 -9.16
C ASP A 58 11.63 1.79 -8.18
N PRO A 59 10.46 1.26 -8.58
CA PRO A 59 9.32 1.14 -7.69
C PRO A 59 9.55 0.04 -6.67
N LYS A 60 9.57 0.43 -5.39
CA LYS A 60 9.74 -0.49 -4.26
C LYS A 60 8.56 -1.44 -4.09
N ASP A 61 7.35 -1.02 -4.45
CA ASP A 61 6.15 -1.84 -4.29
C ASP A 61 6.20 -3.16 -5.08
N ARG A 62 6.98 -3.23 -6.18
CA ARG A 62 7.21 -4.48 -6.92
C ARG A 62 7.91 -5.56 -6.08
N HIS A 63 8.72 -5.13 -5.10
CA HIS A 63 9.60 -5.99 -4.31
C HIS A 63 9.31 -5.99 -2.81
N HIS A 64 8.54 -5.03 -2.29
CA HIS A 64 8.26 -4.87 -0.87
C HIS A 64 6.76 -4.84 -0.58
N ARG A 65 6.33 -5.51 0.50
CA ARG A 65 4.99 -5.33 1.06
C ARG A 65 4.86 -3.95 1.69
N TRP A 66 3.62 -3.53 1.93
CA TRP A 66 3.31 -2.26 2.59
C TRP A 66 4.06 -1.09 1.94
N CYS A 67 4.08 -1.07 0.61
CA CYS A 67 4.59 0.04 -0.15
C CYS A 67 3.69 0.30 -1.36
N ILE A 68 3.51 1.58 -1.70
CA ILE A 68 2.96 2.02 -2.97
C ILE A 68 3.97 2.97 -3.60
N SER A 69 4.27 2.73 -4.87
CA SER A 69 5.18 3.54 -5.66
C SER A 69 4.40 4.37 -6.66
N ILE A 70 4.60 5.68 -6.64
CA ILE A 70 3.97 6.64 -7.55
C ILE A 70 5.00 7.12 -8.56
N PRO A 71 4.79 6.91 -9.86
CA PRO A 71 5.71 7.40 -10.88
C PRO A 71 5.58 8.91 -11.01
N VAL A 72 6.72 9.57 -11.14
CA VAL A 72 6.86 11.01 -11.29
C VAL A 72 7.82 11.28 -12.43
N SER A 73 7.56 12.31 -13.23
CA SER A 73 8.42 12.62 -14.36
C SER A 73 9.86 12.89 -13.91
N LYS A 74 10.84 12.34 -14.62
CA LYS A 74 12.28 12.61 -14.37
C LYS A 74 12.67 14.07 -14.56
N SER A 75 11.84 14.84 -15.25
CA SER A 75 12.15 16.19 -15.70
C SER A 75 12.28 17.20 -14.54
N HIS A 76 11.79 16.85 -13.34
CA HIS A 76 11.86 17.72 -12.17
C HIS A 76 13.27 17.83 -11.61
N ARG A 77 13.80 19.05 -11.62
CA ARG A 77 15.13 19.38 -11.07
C ARG A 77 15.12 19.63 -9.56
N THR A 78 13.94 19.77 -8.96
CA THR A 78 13.75 20.12 -7.55
C THR A 78 12.83 19.13 -6.86
N MET A 79 13.03 18.96 -5.55
CA MET A 79 12.13 18.16 -4.71
C MET A 79 10.69 18.70 -4.75
N ASP A 80 10.51 20.01 -4.83
CA ASP A 80 9.18 20.63 -4.87
C ASP A 80 8.42 20.28 -6.16
N GLY A 81 9.13 20.20 -7.30
CA GLY A 81 8.53 19.73 -8.56
C GLY A 81 8.11 18.26 -8.47
N VAL A 82 8.95 17.41 -7.87
CA VAL A 82 8.63 15.99 -7.64
C VAL A 82 7.41 15.85 -6.73
N VAL A 83 7.34 16.62 -5.64
CA VAL A 83 6.20 16.63 -4.72
C VAL A 83 4.93 17.08 -5.42
N ALA A 84 4.99 18.16 -6.20
CA ALA A 84 3.82 18.70 -6.89
C ALA A 84 3.24 17.71 -7.92
N ASP A 85 4.11 17.05 -8.70
CA ASP A 85 3.70 16.07 -9.71
C ASP A 85 3.15 14.79 -9.06
N ALA A 86 3.83 14.26 -8.03
CA ALA A 86 3.31 13.14 -7.24
C ALA A 86 1.96 13.46 -6.61
N PHE A 87 1.82 14.68 -6.09
CA PHE A 87 0.59 15.15 -5.46
C PHE A 87 -0.55 15.23 -6.48
N GLN A 88 -0.30 15.82 -7.65
CA GLN A 88 -1.27 15.91 -8.74
C GLN A 88 -1.73 14.53 -9.19
N LEU A 89 -0.80 13.58 -9.35
CA LEU A 89 -1.13 12.20 -9.73
C LEU A 89 -1.94 11.48 -8.63
N ALA A 90 -1.58 11.66 -7.36
CA ALA A 90 -2.33 11.09 -6.24
C ALA A 90 -3.76 11.67 -6.14
N GLU A 91 -3.94 12.97 -6.39
CA GLU A 91 -5.26 13.58 -6.46
C GLU A 91 -6.08 13.06 -7.63
N TRP A 92 -5.44 12.84 -8.79
CA TRP A 92 -6.10 12.20 -9.93
C TRP A 92 -6.54 10.77 -9.59
N TYR A 93 -5.68 9.95 -8.96
CA TYR A 93 -6.06 8.62 -8.48
C TYR A 93 -7.22 8.65 -7.50
N LYS A 94 -7.26 9.64 -6.59
CA LYS A 94 -8.40 9.83 -5.68
C LYS A 94 -9.70 9.99 -6.46
N VAL A 95 -9.72 10.82 -7.50
CA VAL A 95 -10.90 11.01 -8.35
C VAL A 95 -11.30 9.71 -9.04
N GLN A 96 -10.33 8.95 -9.58
CA GLN A 96 -10.64 7.68 -10.24
C GLN A 96 -11.20 6.63 -9.26
N ILE A 97 -10.62 6.52 -8.07
CA ILE A 97 -11.10 5.62 -7.01
C ILE A 97 -12.52 5.99 -6.57
N LEU A 98 -12.78 7.27 -6.32
CA LEU A 98 -14.10 7.73 -5.89
C LEU A 98 -15.18 7.53 -6.96
N ASN A 99 -14.79 7.55 -8.24
CA ASN A 99 -15.68 7.26 -9.36
C ASN A 99 -15.82 5.76 -9.67
N GLY A 100 -15.11 4.88 -8.95
CA GLY A 100 -15.09 3.44 -9.23
C GLY A 100 -14.31 3.03 -10.49
N ASN A 101 -13.50 3.94 -11.04
CA ASN A 101 -12.67 3.71 -12.23
C ASN A 101 -11.29 3.15 -11.89
N ALA A 102 -10.94 3.11 -10.61
CA ALA A 102 -9.68 2.56 -10.14
C ALA A 102 -9.86 1.87 -8.79
N SER A 103 -9.02 0.88 -8.54
CA SER A 103 -8.93 0.19 -7.25
C SER A 103 -7.49 0.02 -6.83
N ILE A 104 -7.26 -0.04 -5.53
CA ILE A 104 -5.97 -0.41 -4.96
C ILE A 104 -5.98 -1.93 -4.77
N ASN A 105 -4.96 -2.63 -5.28
CA ASN A 105 -4.82 -4.07 -5.10
C ASN A 105 -4.38 -4.37 -3.65
N ARG A 106 -5.38 -4.51 -2.77
CA ARG A 106 -5.19 -4.73 -1.34
C ARG A 106 -4.52 -6.07 -1.03
N GLU A 107 -4.83 -7.10 -1.82
CA GLU A 107 -4.21 -8.41 -1.66
C GLU A 107 -2.69 -8.32 -1.88
N LEU A 108 -2.23 -7.56 -2.88
CA LEU A 108 -0.80 -7.34 -3.09
C LEU A 108 -0.16 -6.46 -2.01
N LEU A 109 -0.92 -5.52 -1.44
CA LEU A 109 -0.46 -4.57 -0.44
C LEU A 109 -0.32 -5.18 0.96
N PHE A 110 -1.24 -6.04 1.32
CA PHE A 110 -1.33 -6.59 2.68
C PHE A 110 -1.23 -8.11 2.74
N ASP A 111 -1.78 -8.83 1.77
CA ASP A 111 -2.04 -10.28 1.87
C ASP A 111 -1.12 -11.14 0.98
N ARG A 112 -0.18 -10.53 0.26
CA ARG A 112 0.71 -11.21 -0.70
C ARG A 112 1.46 -12.30 0.04
N LYS A 113 1.15 -13.60 -0.13
CA LYS A 113 1.98 -14.70 0.43
C LYS A 113 3.46 -14.47 0.09
N PRO A 114 4.41 -14.79 1.01
CA PRO A 114 5.81 -14.43 0.83
C PRO A 114 6.29 -14.91 -0.53
N TYR A 115 6.91 -13.99 -1.30
CA TYR A 115 7.53 -14.33 -2.56
C TYR A 115 8.61 -15.38 -2.28
N GLU A 116 8.52 -16.55 -2.92
CA GLU A 116 9.54 -17.59 -2.85
C GLU A 116 10.82 -17.05 -3.49
N GLU A 117 11.74 -16.57 -2.64
CA GLU A 117 13.21 -16.53 -2.79
C GLU A 117 13.86 -15.70 -1.66
N GLY A 118 13.35 -15.85 -0.44
CA GLY A 118 14.16 -15.67 0.77
C GLY A 118 14.65 -14.26 1.08
N LYS A 119 13.75 -13.40 1.56
CA LYS A 119 13.84 -12.70 2.86
C LYS A 119 12.81 -11.56 2.93
N GLU A 120 11.65 -11.89 3.44
CA GLU A 120 11.07 -11.17 4.57
C GLU A 120 10.18 -12.18 5.30
N CYS A 121 10.86 -13.01 6.10
CA CYS A 121 10.19 -13.77 7.13
C CYS A 121 9.53 -12.75 8.05
N CYS A 122 8.21 -12.75 8.13
CA CYS A 122 7.52 -12.37 9.34
C CYS A 122 8.06 -13.30 10.44
N LYS A 123 9.17 -12.91 11.08
CA LYS A 123 9.59 -13.53 12.32
C LYS A 123 8.43 -13.32 13.29
N ASP A 124 7.95 -14.42 13.86
CA ASP A 124 7.05 -14.47 15.02
C ASP A 124 5.54 -14.26 14.76
N ASP A 125 5.01 -14.53 13.56
CA ASP A 125 3.56 -14.49 13.24
C ASP A 125 2.85 -13.17 13.61
N ILE A 126 3.63 -12.10 13.85
CA ILE A 126 3.12 -10.79 14.30
C ILE A 126 2.21 -10.19 13.25
N CYS A 127 2.55 -10.39 11.98
CA CYS A 127 1.74 -9.91 10.86
C CYS A 127 0.40 -10.63 10.84
N ASP A 128 0.34 -11.95 11.03
CA ASP A 128 -0.91 -12.69 10.99
C ASP A 128 -1.81 -12.39 12.20
N ARG A 129 -1.24 -12.14 13.39
CA ARG A 129 -2.00 -11.68 14.57
C ARG A 129 -2.55 -10.27 14.43
N ILE A 130 -1.85 -9.40 13.72
CA ILE A 130 -2.28 -8.03 13.42
C ILE A 130 -3.24 -8.03 12.22
N LEU A 131 -3.02 -8.82 11.19
CA LEU A 131 -3.88 -8.80 10.00
C LEU A 131 -5.19 -9.57 10.23
N HIS A 132 -5.13 -10.66 11.01
CA HIS A 132 -6.25 -11.55 11.28
C HIS A 132 -6.42 -11.87 12.77
N PRO A 133 -6.71 -10.87 13.63
CA PRO A 133 -6.92 -11.11 15.06
C PRO A 133 -8.02 -12.15 15.33
N GLU A 134 -9.01 -12.28 14.44
CA GLU A 134 -10.10 -13.26 14.51
C GLU A 134 -9.66 -14.73 14.48
N TRP A 135 -8.53 -15.06 13.85
CA TRP A 135 -8.01 -16.44 13.78
C TRP A 135 -7.38 -16.90 15.10
N TRP A 136 -7.09 -15.96 15.99
CA TRP A 136 -6.41 -16.19 17.26
C TRP A 136 -7.34 -16.05 18.47
N SER A 137 -8.60 -15.71 18.22
CA SER A 137 -9.69 -15.75 19.20
C SER A 137 -10.10 -17.20 19.48
N LYS A 138 -9.28 -17.98 20.20
CA LYS A 138 -9.73 -19.28 20.72
C LYS A 138 -10.47 -19.10 22.04
N ASP A 139 -11.79 -19.27 21.95
CA ASP A 139 -12.69 -19.92 22.89
C ASP A 139 -12.44 -19.65 24.39
N SER A 140 -12.98 -18.54 24.91
CA SER A 140 -13.41 -18.49 26.31
C SER A 140 -14.77 -19.18 26.45
N SER A 141 -14.82 -20.47 26.15
CA SER A 141 -15.89 -21.34 26.63
C SER A 141 -15.55 -21.67 28.09
N PRO A 142 -16.38 -21.30 29.09
CA PRO A 142 -16.17 -21.83 30.43
C PRO A 142 -16.50 -23.32 30.39
N ASP A 143 -15.48 -24.17 30.57
CA ASP A 143 -15.67 -25.58 30.89
C ASP A 143 -16.34 -25.68 32.28
N THR A 144 -17.67 -25.54 32.30
CA THR A 144 -18.51 -26.13 33.33
C THR A 144 -18.69 -27.60 33.01
N SER A 145 -17.72 -28.43 33.37
CA SER A 145 -17.96 -29.85 33.63
C SER A 145 -17.96 -30.04 35.14
N GLN A 146 -19.18 -30.17 35.65
CA GLN A 146 -19.53 -30.49 37.03
C GLN A 146 -18.86 -31.78 37.50
N ASP A 147 -18.54 -31.79 38.79
CA ASP A 147 -18.32 -32.97 39.62
C ASP A 147 -19.33 -34.09 39.33
N SER A 148 -18.84 -35.33 39.20
CA SER A 148 -19.49 -36.57 39.64
C SER A 148 -18.48 -37.71 39.69
#